data_AF-A0A087TDW4-F1
#
_entry.id   AF-A0A087TDW4-F1
#
_cell.length_a   1.000
_cell.length_b   1.000
_cell.length_c   1.000
_cell.angle_alpha   90.00
_cell.angle_beta   90.00
_cell.angle_gamma   90.00
#
_symmetry.space_group_name_H-M   'P 1'
#
loop_
_entity.id
_entity.type
_entity.pdbx_description
1 polymer ?
#
loop_
_entity_poly.entity_id
_entity_poly.type
_entity_poly.pdbx_seq_one_letter_code
_entity_poly.pdbx_strand_id
1 'polypeptide(L)'
;MSVDAYGPSSQTLTFLDPEEGNDLLGADTQGSDFEFTDFSLPSQTQASQIEQTQSQSSRSQLNGPDLSLPNGLDRDVCSATQSLGELTFQEEEEDQYYTKDLPEHACKYCGIHDPSCVVQCNICKKWFCNGRGNTSGSHIINHLVRAKHKEVTLHKDGPLGETVLECYSCGCRNVFVLGFIPAKADSVVVLLCRQPCAAQSSLKDMNWDPDQWKPLISDRSFLAWLVKVPQEQEQLRARQVTAPQINKLEELWKDNVDASFEDLEKPGVDEEPQQVLLR
;
A
#
# COMPACT_ATOMS: atom_id res chain seq x y z
N MET A 1 -1.91 -13.31 -71.92
CA MET A 1 -2.30 -11.92 -72.26
C MET A 1 -3.37 -11.52 -71.24
N SER A 2 -3.15 -10.78 -70.17
CA SER A 2 -2.02 -9.97 -69.71
C SER A 2 -1.89 -10.10 -68.19
N VAL A 3 -0.64 -9.96 -67.74
CA VAL A 3 -0.15 -9.93 -66.37
C VAL A 3 -0.22 -8.50 -65.79
N ASP A 4 -0.09 -8.40 -64.47
CA ASP A 4 0.51 -7.31 -63.66
C ASP A 4 -0.37 -6.92 -62.45
N ALA A 5 0.12 -6.67 -61.24
CA ALA A 5 1.38 -6.97 -60.57
C ALA A 5 1.19 -6.58 -59.08
N TYR A 6 1.85 -7.31 -58.18
CA TYR A 6 2.00 -7.00 -56.76
C TYR A 6 2.62 -5.61 -56.54
N GLY A 7 2.09 -4.82 -55.60
CA GLY A 7 2.71 -3.58 -55.09
C GLY A 7 3.59 -3.85 -53.86
N PRO A 8 4.68 -3.08 -53.63
CA PRO A 8 5.78 -3.48 -52.76
C PRO A 8 5.59 -3.10 -51.28
N SER A 9 6.07 -3.98 -50.41
CA SER A 9 6.41 -3.71 -49.01
C SER A 9 7.77 -3.01 -48.92
N SER A 10 7.83 -1.84 -48.27
CA SER A 10 9.04 -1.37 -47.56
C SER A 10 8.80 -0.06 -46.78
N GLN A 11 8.68 -0.19 -45.46
CA GLN A 11 9.34 0.54 -44.35
C GLN A 11 9.44 2.08 -44.35
N THR A 12 9.09 2.71 -43.21
CA THR A 12 10.06 3.42 -42.33
C THR A 12 9.36 3.93 -41.05
N LEU A 13 9.82 3.48 -39.88
CA LEU A 13 9.48 4.01 -38.56
C LEU A 13 10.37 5.21 -38.27
N THR A 14 9.78 6.35 -37.93
CA THR A 14 10.52 7.58 -37.57
C THR A 14 10.72 7.60 -36.06
N PHE A 15 11.94 7.27 -35.61
CA PHE A 15 12.44 7.59 -34.28
C PHE A 15 13.10 8.97 -34.36
N LEU A 16 12.74 9.88 -33.45
CA LEU A 16 13.41 11.17 -33.27
C LEU A 16 14.51 10.99 -32.23
N ASP A 17 15.77 10.97 -32.68
CA ASP A 17 16.95 11.15 -31.82
C ASP A 17 17.19 12.65 -31.58
N PRO A 18 17.55 13.07 -30.35
CA PRO A 18 17.76 14.47 -30.00
C PRO A 18 19.26 14.78 -29.99
N GLU A 19 19.83 15.15 -31.14
CA GLU A 19 21.17 15.75 -31.13
C GLU A 19 21.37 16.80 -32.23
N GLU A 20 21.65 18.01 -31.75
CA GLU A 20 22.33 19.14 -32.39
C GLU A 20 21.61 19.92 -33.50
N GLY A 21 21.29 21.18 -33.21
CA GLY A 21 20.93 22.15 -34.25
C GLY A 21 20.26 23.41 -33.75
N ASN A 22 21.06 24.26 -33.11
CA ASN A 22 20.77 25.60 -32.59
C ASN A 22 19.93 26.52 -33.52
N ASP A 23 19.26 27.49 -32.91
CA ASP A 23 18.67 28.73 -33.45
C ASP A 23 17.20 28.73 -33.91
N LEU A 24 16.28 29.16 -33.02
CA LEU A 24 15.50 30.41 -33.16
C LEU A 24 14.46 30.59 -32.01
N LEU A 25 14.59 31.71 -31.26
CA LEU A 25 13.54 32.49 -30.57
C LEU A 25 12.74 31.75 -29.45
N GLY A 26 12.80 32.07 -28.16
CA GLY A 26 12.93 33.36 -27.47
C GLY A 26 11.61 33.70 -26.74
N ALA A 27 11.49 33.37 -25.44
CA ALA A 27 10.64 34.05 -24.45
C ALA A 27 10.84 33.48 -23.02
N ASP A 28 11.47 34.29 -22.16
CA ASP A 28 11.61 34.11 -20.70
C ASP A 28 10.28 34.26 -19.95
N THR A 29 10.09 33.51 -18.84
CA THR A 29 9.37 33.98 -17.62
C THR A 29 9.64 33.09 -16.38
N GLN A 30 10.90 32.85 -16.00
CA GLN A 30 11.21 32.37 -14.64
C GLN A 30 12.29 33.23 -14.00
N GLY A 31 11.86 34.14 -13.13
CA GLY A 31 12.73 34.80 -12.16
C GLY A 31 12.86 33.91 -10.92
N SER A 32 14.08 33.50 -10.59
CA SER A 32 14.43 32.94 -9.29
C SER A 32 15.06 34.06 -8.45
N ASP A 33 14.33 34.49 -7.43
CA ASP A 33 14.87 35.33 -6.37
C ASP A 33 15.85 34.54 -5.49
N PHE A 34 16.83 35.28 -4.97
CA PHE A 34 17.88 34.93 -4.01
C PHE A 34 19.24 34.54 -4.57
N GLU A 35 19.92 35.59 -5.03
CA GLU A 35 21.37 35.77 -4.97
C GLU A 35 21.81 36.00 -3.50
N PHE A 36 22.68 35.12 -2.99
CA PHE A 36 23.59 35.48 -1.89
C PHE A 36 24.95 34.85 -2.18
N THR A 37 25.86 35.69 -2.65
CA THR A 37 27.27 35.41 -2.83
C THR A 37 28.04 35.66 -1.53
N ASP A 38 29.18 34.98 -1.44
CA ASP A 38 30.36 35.24 -0.59
C ASP A 38 30.44 34.49 0.75
N PHE A 39 31.27 33.44 0.78
CA PHE A 39 32.60 33.51 1.41
C PHE A 39 33.45 32.31 1.00
N SER A 40 34.61 32.61 0.43
CA SER A 40 35.67 31.67 0.08
C SER A 40 36.50 31.30 1.33
N LEU A 41 37.10 30.09 1.35
CA LEU A 41 38.50 29.77 1.76
C LEU A 41 38.72 28.23 2.00
N PRO A 42 39.98 27.74 2.05
CA PRO A 42 40.45 26.60 1.25
C PRO A 42 40.73 25.30 2.03
N SER A 43 41.02 24.26 1.24
CA SER A 43 41.54 22.94 1.59
C SER A 43 42.84 23.01 2.43
N GLN A 44 42.91 22.25 3.54
CA GLN A 44 44.16 21.61 3.96
C GLN A 44 43.93 20.38 4.85
N THR A 45 44.54 19.29 4.41
CA THR A 45 44.65 17.96 5.00
C THR A 45 45.47 17.93 6.28
N GLN A 46 45.09 17.06 7.23
CA GLN A 46 46.06 16.22 7.96
C GLN A 46 45.38 15.00 8.59
N ALA A 47 45.93 13.83 8.28
CA ALA A 47 45.55 12.52 8.80
C ALA A 47 46.32 12.20 10.09
N SER A 48 45.71 11.41 10.99
CA SER A 48 46.40 10.46 11.88
C SER A 48 45.38 9.48 12.47
N GLN A 49 45.60 8.19 12.22
CA GLN A 49 44.91 7.03 12.79
C GLN A 49 45.36 6.77 14.24
N ILE A 50 44.57 6.07 15.05
CA ILE A 50 44.97 4.95 15.94
C ILE A 50 43.73 4.30 16.61
N GLU A 51 43.83 2.98 16.81
CA GLU A 51 42.84 1.96 17.16
C GLU A 51 42.42 1.84 18.65
N GLN A 52 41.26 1.19 18.84
CA GLN A 52 40.83 0.23 19.89
C GLN A 52 41.20 0.44 21.38
N THR A 53 40.20 0.39 22.28
CA THR A 53 39.99 -0.73 23.24
C THR A 53 38.77 -0.53 24.15
N GLN A 54 38.29 -1.66 24.68
CA GLN A 54 37.06 -1.90 25.42
C GLN A 54 37.02 -1.32 26.86
N SER A 55 35.77 -1.21 27.34
CA SER A 55 35.30 -1.59 28.68
C SER A 55 35.34 -0.60 29.86
N GLN A 56 34.28 -0.75 30.67
CA GLN A 56 34.12 -0.41 32.09
C GLN A 56 33.45 0.92 32.44
N SER A 57 32.14 0.79 32.63
CA SER A 57 31.38 1.31 33.77
C SER A 57 32.23 1.80 34.95
N SER A 58 32.12 3.10 35.24
CA SER A 58 32.39 3.63 36.57
C SER A 58 31.49 4.84 36.85
N ARG A 59 30.69 4.70 37.91
CA ARG A 59 30.01 5.79 38.63
C ARG A 59 31.04 6.84 39.01
N SER A 60 30.76 8.11 38.70
CA SER A 60 31.52 9.23 39.24
C SER A 60 30.56 10.24 39.85
N GLN A 61 30.51 10.22 41.19
CA GLN A 61 30.04 11.31 42.02
C GLN A 61 30.88 12.56 41.71
N LEU A 62 30.25 13.71 41.54
CA LEU A 62 30.93 15.00 41.50
C LEU A 62 30.39 15.89 42.61
N ASN A 63 31.28 16.19 43.54
CA ASN A 63 31.09 17.14 44.62
C ASN A 63 32.15 18.25 44.44
N GLY A 64 31.68 19.47 44.11
CA GLY A 64 32.39 20.75 44.21
C GLY A 64 33.43 21.13 43.13
N PRO A 65 33.79 22.42 42.97
CA PRO A 65 33.55 23.53 43.91
C PRO A 65 32.83 24.77 43.32
N ASP A 66 32.32 25.54 44.27
CA ASP A 66 31.80 26.91 44.20
C ASP A 66 32.75 27.88 43.46
N LEU A 67 32.23 28.50 42.40
CA LEU A 67 32.81 29.67 41.74
C LEU A 67 31.73 30.74 41.61
N SER A 68 31.63 31.58 42.63
CA SER A 68 30.84 32.81 42.63
C SER A 68 31.46 33.86 41.70
N LEU A 69 30.84 34.11 40.54
CA LEU A 69 31.01 35.35 39.78
C LEU A 69 29.74 36.22 39.89
N PRO A 70 29.87 37.55 40.04
CA PRO A 70 28.73 38.42 40.29
C PRO A 70 28.14 38.91 38.97
N ASN A 71 27.03 38.34 38.53
CA ASN A 71 26.04 39.07 37.75
C ASN A 71 24.72 38.28 37.76
N GLY A 72 23.67 38.92 38.31
CA GLY A 72 22.39 38.30 38.62
C GLY A 72 21.56 37.88 37.41
N LEU A 73 21.95 36.77 36.77
CA LEU A 73 21.16 36.06 35.74
C LEU A 73 21.06 34.54 36.02
N ASP A 74 21.55 34.04 37.15
CA ASP A 74 21.59 32.60 37.43
C ASP A 74 20.24 32.00 37.86
N ARG A 75 19.29 32.83 38.32
CA ARG A 75 18.02 32.32 38.87
C ARG A 75 17.09 31.76 37.79
N ASP A 76 17.17 32.26 36.56
CA ASP A 76 16.34 31.77 35.46
C ASP A 76 16.98 30.56 34.75
N VAL A 77 18.32 30.48 34.67
CA VAL A 77 19.00 29.35 34.00
C VAL A 77 19.05 28.09 34.88
N CYS A 78 19.25 28.24 36.19
CA CYS A 78 19.11 27.12 37.13
C CYS A 78 17.65 26.66 37.25
N SER A 79 16.68 27.57 37.21
CA SER A 79 15.26 27.21 37.19
C SER A 79 14.89 26.49 35.89
N ALA A 80 15.40 26.93 34.74
CA ALA A 80 15.16 26.26 33.46
C ALA A 80 15.80 24.86 33.39
N THR A 81 17.01 24.68 33.94
CA THR A 81 17.69 23.37 33.97
C THR A 81 17.07 22.41 35.02
N GLN A 82 16.57 22.92 36.15
CA GLN A 82 15.75 22.13 37.08
C GLN A 82 14.38 21.77 36.50
N SER A 83 13.74 22.68 35.76
CA SER A 83 12.47 22.41 35.07
C SER A 83 12.64 21.38 33.95
N LEU A 84 13.81 21.31 33.30
CA LEU A 84 14.15 20.27 32.33
C LEU A 84 14.51 18.93 32.98
N GLY A 85 15.09 18.94 34.19
CA GLY A 85 15.40 17.74 34.97
C GLY A 85 14.19 17.11 35.67
N GLU A 86 13.12 17.89 35.86
CA GLU A 86 11.83 17.43 36.43
C GLU A 86 10.82 17.01 35.36
N LEU A 87 11.19 17.09 34.07
CA LEU A 87 10.53 16.33 33.01
C LEU A 87 10.97 14.87 33.15
N THR A 88 10.36 14.17 34.10
CA THR A 88 10.22 12.72 33.97
C THR A 88 9.34 12.52 32.75
N PHE A 89 9.96 12.23 31.59
CA PHE A 89 9.25 11.56 30.52
C PHE A 89 8.72 10.28 31.15
N GLN A 90 7.46 10.31 31.57
CA GLN A 90 6.75 9.05 31.60
C GLN A 90 6.77 8.64 30.13
N GLU A 91 7.53 7.58 29.83
CA GLU A 91 7.17 6.68 28.74
C GLU A 91 5.79 6.12 29.11
N GLU A 92 4.78 6.99 29.04
CA GLU A 92 3.39 6.72 29.31
C GLU A 92 2.93 5.89 28.10
N GLU A 93 3.17 4.58 28.20
CA GLU A 93 2.31 3.54 27.65
C GLU A 93 1.99 3.62 26.15
N GLU A 94 2.83 4.27 25.33
CA GLU A 94 2.56 4.38 23.89
C GLU A 94 2.67 3.01 23.18
N ASP A 95 3.42 2.07 23.76
CA ASP A 95 3.53 0.68 23.29
C ASP A 95 2.32 -0.21 23.66
N GLN A 96 1.49 0.18 24.64
CA GLN A 96 0.29 -0.60 25.01
C GLN A 96 -0.96 -0.23 24.21
N TYR A 97 -0.95 0.89 23.48
CA TYR A 97 -2.12 1.28 22.68
C TYR A 97 -2.27 0.47 21.37
N TYR A 98 -1.22 -0.25 20.95
CA TYR A 98 -1.23 -1.08 19.74
C TYR A 98 -1.91 -2.45 19.94
N THR A 99 -2.25 -2.83 21.17
CA THR A 99 -2.98 -4.08 21.49
C THR A 99 -4.44 -3.81 21.89
N LYS A 100 -5.08 -2.80 21.29
CA LYS A 100 -6.55 -2.85 21.18
C LYS A 100 -6.90 -3.93 20.17
N ASP A 101 -7.54 -5.01 20.64
CA ASP A 101 -8.09 -6.05 19.77
C ASP A 101 -8.83 -5.39 18.61
N LEU A 102 -8.27 -5.52 17.40
CA LEU A 102 -8.92 -4.97 16.21
C LEU A 102 -10.27 -5.69 16.02
N PRO A 103 -11.27 -5.00 15.46
CA PRO A 103 -12.53 -5.65 15.12
C PRO A 103 -12.30 -6.91 14.28
N GLU A 104 -13.18 -7.91 14.43
CA GLU A 104 -13.06 -9.19 13.71
C GLU A 104 -13.03 -9.01 12.18
N HIS A 105 -13.70 -7.97 11.67
CA HIS A 105 -13.75 -7.62 10.25
C HIS A 105 -12.56 -6.79 9.76
N ALA A 106 -11.53 -6.57 10.58
CA ALA A 106 -10.33 -5.88 10.18
C ALA A 106 -9.57 -6.64 9.09
N CYS A 107 -9.04 -5.90 8.12
CA CYS A 107 -8.24 -6.45 7.04
C CYS A 107 -7.03 -7.17 7.61
N LYS A 108 -6.89 -8.47 7.32
CA LYS A 108 -5.79 -9.29 7.84
C LYS A 108 -4.42 -8.86 7.33
N TYR A 109 -4.35 -8.05 6.27
CA TYR A 109 -3.10 -7.44 5.79
C TYR A 109 -2.73 -6.18 6.55
N CYS A 110 -3.54 -5.12 6.42
CA CYS A 110 -3.15 -3.80 6.91
C CYS A 110 -3.88 -3.33 8.18
N GLY A 111 -4.94 -4.02 8.62
CA GLY A 111 -5.73 -3.66 9.80
C GLY A 111 -6.86 -2.64 9.56
N ILE A 112 -7.08 -2.18 8.32
CA ILE A 112 -8.22 -1.33 7.95
C ILE A 112 -9.53 -2.05 8.29
N HIS A 113 -10.45 -1.36 8.97
CA HIS A 113 -11.65 -1.95 9.54
C HIS A 113 -12.90 -1.07 9.34
N ASP A 114 -12.90 -0.13 8.40
CA ASP A 114 -14.14 0.51 7.95
C ASP A 114 -15.06 -0.55 7.30
N PRO A 115 -16.27 -0.79 7.85
CA PRO A 115 -17.28 -1.67 7.27
C PRO A 115 -17.53 -1.50 5.77
N SER A 116 -17.47 -0.26 5.27
CA SER A 116 -17.73 0.01 3.85
C SER A 116 -16.58 -0.38 2.94
N CYS A 117 -15.39 -0.60 3.50
CA CYS A 117 -14.16 -0.83 2.77
C CYS A 117 -13.67 -2.28 2.84
N VAL A 118 -14.30 -3.14 3.64
CA VAL A 118 -13.88 -4.53 3.87
C VAL A 118 -14.83 -5.54 3.27
N VAL A 119 -14.28 -6.69 2.89
CA VAL A 119 -14.98 -7.81 2.27
C VAL A 119 -14.49 -9.10 2.92
N GLN A 120 -15.41 -10.01 3.21
CA GLN A 120 -15.08 -11.33 3.72
C GLN A 120 -14.86 -12.31 2.57
N CYS A 121 -13.77 -13.08 2.61
CA CYS A 121 -13.62 -14.24 1.76
C CYS A 121 -14.40 -15.43 2.35
N ASN A 122 -15.29 -16.04 1.56
CA ASN A 122 -16.17 -17.09 2.06
C ASN A 122 -15.47 -18.43 2.31
N ILE A 123 -14.27 -18.63 1.74
CA ILE A 123 -13.52 -19.89 1.82
C ILE A 123 -12.67 -19.93 3.09
N CYS A 124 -11.83 -18.91 3.31
CA CYS A 124 -10.97 -18.84 4.51
C CYS A 124 -11.59 -18.06 5.68
N LYS A 125 -12.76 -17.43 5.49
CA LYS A 125 -13.48 -16.62 6.49
C LYS A 125 -12.70 -15.40 7.00
N LYS A 126 -11.64 -14.99 6.31
CA LYS A 126 -10.84 -13.79 6.62
C LYS A 126 -11.38 -12.56 5.90
N TRP A 127 -11.15 -11.39 6.50
CA TRP A 127 -11.54 -10.09 5.96
C TRP A 127 -10.37 -9.37 5.32
N PHE A 128 -10.65 -8.69 4.21
CA PHE A 128 -9.67 -7.89 3.47
C PHE A 128 -10.29 -6.60 2.97
N CYS A 129 -9.51 -5.51 2.92
CA CYS A 129 -9.99 -4.23 2.42
C CYS A 129 -9.87 -4.11 0.89
N ASN A 130 -10.58 -3.15 0.32
CA ASN A 130 -10.48 -2.76 -1.09
C ASN A 130 -9.37 -1.70 -1.36
N GLY A 131 -8.52 -1.42 -0.37
CA GLY A 131 -7.36 -0.53 -0.51
C GLY A 131 -6.15 -1.24 -1.12
N ARG A 132 -5.27 -0.48 -1.80
CA ARG A 132 -4.06 -1.01 -2.44
C ARG A 132 -2.82 -0.94 -1.55
N GLY A 133 -2.75 0.05 -0.65
CA GLY A 133 -1.55 0.30 0.14
C GLY A 133 -0.30 0.37 -0.76
N ASN A 134 0.74 -0.37 -0.39
CA ASN A 134 2.01 -0.44 -1.14
C ASN A 134 2.04 -1.59 -2.18
N THR A 135 0.88 -2.08 -2.61
CA THR A 135 0.77 -3.22 -3.53
C THR A 135 0.10 -2.81 -4.85
N SER A 136 0.29 -3.62 -5.89
CA SER A 136 -0.23 -3.30 -7.24
C SER A 136 -1.74 -3.47 -7.42
N GLY A 137 -2.47 -3.94 -6.41
CA GLY A 137 -3.89 -4.25 -6.47
C GLY A 137 -4.50 -4.24 -5.07
N SER A 138 -5.82 -4.25 -4.96
CA SER A 138 -6.44 -4.23 -3.63
C SER A 138 -6.10 -5.48 -2.81
N HIS A 139 -6.09 -5.34 -1.49
CA HIS A 139 -5.80 -6.46 -0.58
C HIS A 139 -6.71 -7.67 -0.79
N ILE A 140 -8.02 -7.46 -0.99
CA ILE A 140 -8.95 -8.55 -1.28
C ILE A 140 -8.63 -9.24 -2.62
N ILE A 141 -8.34 -8.50 -3.70
CA ILE A 141 -8.03 -9.10 -5.00
C ILE A 141 -6.69 -9.85 -4.96
N ASN A 142 -5.68 -9.29 -4.29
CA ASN A 142 -4.42 -10.00 -4.07
C ASN A 142 -4.65 -11.32 -3.32
N HIS A 143 -5.47 -11.31 -2.27
CA HIS A 143 -5.82 -12.52 -1.53
C HIS A 143 -6.51 -13.56 -2.42
N LEU A 144 -7.58 -13.16 -3.12
CA LEU A 144 -8.35 -14.08 -3.95
C LEU A 144 -7.50 -14.76 -5.03
N VAL A 145 -6.59 -14.02 -5.66
CA VAL A 145 -5.69 -14.57 -6.69
C VAL A 145 -4.66 -15.54 -6.08
N ARG A 146 -4.05 -15.19 -4.94
CA ARG A 146 -3.00 -16.00 -4.30
C ARG A 146 -3.55 -17.29 -3.68
N ALA A 147 -4.65 -17.16 -2.94
CA ALA A 147 -5.32 -18.29 -2.31
C ALA A 147 -6.21 -19.08 -3.28
N LYS A 148 -6.35 -18.64 -4.53
CA LYS A 148 -7.25 -19.22 -5.56
C LYS A 148 -8.71 -19.29 -5.09
N HIS A 149 -9.11 -18.30 -4.30
CA HIS A 149 -10.47 -18.13 -3.81
C HIS A 149 -11.29 -17.28 -4.78
N LYS A 150 -12.61 -17.48 -4.79
CA LYS A 150 -13.48 -16.86 -5.80
C LYS A 150 -14.78 -16.28 -5.26
N GLU A 151 -15.10 -16.51 -3.99
CA GLU A 151 -16.39 -16.18 -3.39
C GLU A 151 -16.22 -15.23 -2.21
N VAL A 152 -17.08 -14.22 -2.13
CA VAL A 152 -16.99 -13.17 -1.12
C VAL A 152 -18.38 -12.72 -0.63
N THR A 153 -18.39 -12.12 0.56
CA THR A 153 -19.57 -11.51 1.18
C THR A 153 -19.23 -10.10 1.65
N LEU A 154 -20.16 -9.17 1.42
CA LEU A 154 -20.05 -7.78 1.87
C LEU A 154 -20.38 -7.65 3.37
N HIS A 155 -19.88 -6.60 4.00
CA HIS A 155 -20.17 -6.35 5.41
C HIS A 155 -21.62 -5.89 5.64
N LYS A 156 -22.22 -6.28 6.76
CA LYS A 156 -23.60 -5.92 7.17
C LYS A 156 -23.89 -4.43 7.21
N ASP A 157 -22.89 -3.63 7.61
CA ASP A 157 -22.98 -2.16 7.70
C ASP A 157 -22.43 -1.47 6.44
N GLY A 158 -22.16 -2.23 5.38
CA GLY A 158 -21.73 -1.71 4.08
C GLY A 158 -22.89 -1.13 3.25
N PRO A 159 -22.60 -0.52 2.09
CA PRO A 159 -23.61 0.15 1.25
C PRO A 159 -24.77 -0.74 0.79
N LEU A 160 -24.53 -2.05 0.67
CA LEU A 160 -25.49 -3.05 0.21
C LEU A 160 -25.82 -4.09 1.29
N GLY A 161 -25.42 -3.84 2.54
CA GLY A 161 -25.56 -4.79 3.64
C GLY A 161 -24.82 -6.12 3.44
N GLU A 162 -25.19 -7.11 4.24
CA GLU A 162 -24.60 -8.46 4.22
C GLU A 162 -25.10 -9.23 2.99
N THR A 163 -24.43 -9.03 1.87
CA THR A 163 -24.80 -9.62 0.58
C THR A 163 -23.68 -10.49 0.05
N VAL A 164 -24.03 -11.72 -0.34
CA VAL A 164 -23.13 -12.63 -1.08
C VAL A 164 -23.16 -12.24 -2.55
N LEU A 165 -21.99 -12.04 -3.16
CA LEU A 165 -21.92 -11.69 -4.59
C LEU A 165 -22.15 -12.93 -5.46
N GLU A 166 -23.31 -13.01 -6.10
CA GLU A 166 -23.68 -14.12 -6.97
C GLU A 166 -24.45 -13.68 -8.21
N CYS A 167 -24.37 -14.47 -9.27
CA CYS A 167 -25.10 -14.25 -10.51
C CYS A 167 -26.59 -14.47 -10.28
N TYR A 168 -27.41 -13.48 -10.62
CA TYR A 168 -28.87 -13.56 -10.51
C TYR A 168 -29.47 -14.73 -11.30
N SER A 169 -28.88 -15.07 -12.45
CA SER A 169 -29.44 -16.10 -13.35
C SER A 169 -29.04 -17.52 -12.99
N CYS A 170 -27.81 -17.77 -12.54
CA CYS A 170 -27.28 -19.13 -12.34
C CYS A 170 -26.73 -19.40 -10.93
N GLY A 171 -26.73 -18.40 -10.04
CA GLY A 171 -26.18 -18.51 -8.68
C GLY A 171 -24.65 -18.65 -8.62
N CYS A 172 -23.93 -18.46 -9.74
CA CYS A 172 -22.46 -18.54 -9.73
C CYS A 172 -21.86 -17.44 -8.86
N ARG A 173 -20.95 -17.80 -7.96
CA ARG A 173 -20.34 -16.91 -6.96
C ARG A 173 -18.92 -16.46 -7.28
N ASN A 174 -18.44 -16.77 -8.49
CA ASN A 174 -17.07 -16.44 -8.87
C ASN A 174 -16.97 -14.96 -9.28
N VAL A 175 -16.45 -14.13 -8.38
CA VAL A 175 -16.35 -12.68 -8.59
C VAL A 175 -15.56 -12.26 -9.84
N PHE A 176 -14.67 -13.11 -10.35
CA PHE A 176 -13.87 -12.81 -11.56
C PHE A 176 -14.68 -12.93 -12.86
N VAL A 177 -15.80 -13.65 -12.85
CA VAL A 177 -16.69 -13.77 -14.02
C VAL A 177 -17.95 -12.92 -13.89
N LEU A 178 -18.22 -12.42 -12.67
CA LEU A 178 -19.34 -11.54 -12.39
C LEU A 178 -19.09 -10.13 -12.89
N GLY A 179 -20.17 -9.53 -13.38
CA GLY A 179 -20.26 -8.13 -13.70
C GLY A 179 -21.65 -7.62 -13.43
N PHE A 180 -21.87 -6.35 -13.74
CA PHE A 180 -23.17 -5.72 -13.60
C PHE A 180 -23.63 -5.12 -14.92
N ILE A 181 -24.94 -5.01 -15.09
CA ILE A 181 -25.59 -4.24 -16.15
C ILE A 181 -26.43 -3.16 -15.46
N PRO A 182 -26.22 -1.86 -15.74
CA PRO A 182 -27.04 -0.79 -15.20
C PRO A 182 -28.42 -0.75 -15.87
N ALA A 183 -29.48 -0.48 -15.11
CA ALA A 183 -30.79 -0.21 -15.69
C ALA A 183 -30.86 1.20 -16.30
N LYS A 184 -31.61 1.37 -17.40
CA LYS A 184 -31.74 2.66 -18.11
C LYS A 184 -32.56 3.71 -17.35
N ALA A 185 -33.41 3.31 -16.41
CA ALA A 185 -34.41 4.19 -15.79
C ALA A 185 -34.41 4.19 -14.24
N ASP A 186 -33.75 3.23 -13.59
CA ASP A 186 -33.72 3.11 -12.13
C ASP A 186 -32.28 2.88 -11.67
N SER A 187 -31.92 3.35 -10.46
CA SER A 187 -30.60 3.11 -9.85
C SER A 187 -30.33 1.64 -9.47
N VAL A 188 -31.03 0.71 -10.12
CA VAL A 188 -30.95 -0.73 -9.91
C VAL A 188 -29.88 -1.31 -10.82
N VAL A 189 -29.03 -2.15 -10.23
CA VAL A 189 -28.00 -2.92 -10.93
C VAL A 189 -28.26 -4.41 -10.76
N VAL A 190 -28.07 -5.19 -11.82
CA VAL A 190 -28.17 -6.66 -11.77
C VAL A 190 -26.81 -7.30 -11.92
N LEU A 191 -26.51 -8.31 -11.09
CA LEU A 191 -25.26 -9.08 -11.17
C LEU A 191 -25.43 -10.29 -12.09
N LEU A 192 -24.58 -10.39 -13.12
CA LEU A 192 -24.62 -11.50 -14.10
C LEU A 192 -23.21 -11.95 -14.49
N CYS A 193 -23.06 -13.25 -14.77
CA CYS A 193 -21.87 -13.77 -15.43
C CYS A 193 -21.73 -13.18 -16.83
N ARG A 194 -20.50 -12.88 -17.25
CA ARG A 194 -20.22 -12.43 -18.64
C ARG A 194 -20.75 -13.43 -19.68
N GLN A 195 -20.51 -14.70 -19.45
CA GLN A 195 -20.97 -15.82 -20.27
C GLN A 195 -21.39 -16.97 -19.35
N PRO A 196 -22.47 -17.70 -19.68
CA PRO A 196 -23.40 -17.44 -20.77
C PRO A 196 -24.50 -16.42 -20.40
N CYS A 197 -24.64 -16.05 -19.11
CA CYS A 197 -25.82 -15.35 -18.59
C CYS A 197 -26.09 -13.98 -19.24
N ALA A 198 -25.09 -13.10 -19.31
CA ALA A 198 -25.29 -11.77 -19.91
C ALA A 198 -25.54 -11.84 -21.42
N ALA A 199 -24.98 -12.83 -22.12
CA ALA A 199 -25.13 -12.97 -23.58
C ALA A 199 -26.35 -13.81 -24.02
N GLN A 200 -27.03 -14.47 -23.08
CA GLN A 200 -28.18 -15.28 -23.40
C GLN A 200 -29.41 -14.42 -23.74
N SER A 201 -29.98 -14.68 -24.91
CA SER A 201 -31.17 -14.00 -25.43
C SER A 201 -32.47 -14.28 -24.64
N SER A 202 -32.45 -15.23 -23.71
CA SER A 202 -33.60 -15.58 -22.87
C SER A 202 -33.94 -14.52 -21.82
N LEU A 203 -33.06 -13.53 -21.59
CA LEU A 203 -33.33 -12.38 -20.73
C LEU A 203 -34.05 -11.22 -21.46
N LYS A 204 -34.50 -11.43 -22.71
CA LYS A 204 -35.21 -10.40 -23.51
C LYS A 204 -36.44 -9.82 -22.82
N ASP A 205 -37.08 -10.56 -21.93
CA ASP A 205 -38.25 -10.09 -21.17
C ASP A 205 -37.90 -9.04 -20.11
N MET A 206 -36.63 -8.90 -19.73
CA MET A 206 -36.17 -7.99 -18.68
C MET A 206 -35.43 -6.75 -19.22
N ASN A 207 -35.38 -6.57 -20.56
CA ASN A 207 -34.85 -5.38 -21.23
C ASN A 207 -33.40 -4.99 -20.84
N TRP A 208 -32.56 -5.98 -20.49
CA TRP A 208 -31.13 -5.76 -20.21
C TRP A 208 -30.29 -5.70 -21.48
N ASP A 209 -29.40 -4.72 -21.56
CA ASP A 209 -28.51 -4.53 -22.70
C ASP A 209 -27.16 -5.25 -22.43
N PRO A 210 -26.85 -6.35 -23.15
CA PRO A 210 -25.62 -7.13 -22.92
C PRO A 210 -24.35 -6.32 -23.17
N ASP A 211 -24.41 -5.31 -24.04
CA ASP A 211 -23.26 -4.48 -24.38
C ASP A 211 -22.88 -3.52 -23.23
N GLN A 212 -23.78 -3.33 -22.27
CA GLN A 212 -23.54 -2.51 -21.07
C GLN A 212 -22.92 -3.30 -19.91
N TRP A 213 -22.65 -4.60 -20.10
CA TRP A 213 -22.01 -5.41 -19.07
C TRP A 213 -20.62 -4.88 -18.73
N LYS A 214 -20.36 -4.67 -17.43
CA LYS A 214 -19.07 -4.25 -16.89
C LYS A 214 -18.64 -5.17 -15.76
N PRO A 215 -17.35 -5.52 -15.65
CA PRO A 215 -16.87 -6.41 -14.59
C PRO A 215 -17.01 -5.77 -13.22
N LEU A 216 -17.21 -6.57 -12.17
CA LEU A 216 -17.20 -6.08 -10.78
C LEU A 216 -15.80 -5.70 -10.28
N ILE A 217 -14.78 -6.21 -10.96
CA ILE A 217 -13.38 -5.96 -10.67
C ILE A 217 -12.81 -5.12 -11.81
N SER A 218 -12.33 -3.93 -11.49
CA SER A 218 -11.64 -3.04 -12.41
C SER A 218 -10.34 -2.57 -11.77
N ASP A 219 -9.28 -2.51 -12.56
CA ASP A 219 -7.95 -2.09 -12.11
C ASP A 219 -7.50 -2.82 -10.83
N ARG A 220 -7.67 -4.16 -10.81
CA ARG A 220 -7.30 -5.04 -9.68
C ARG A 220 -7.97 -4.67 -8.34
N SER A 221 -9.14 -4.04 -8.39
CA SER A 221 -9.96 -3.66 -7.22
C SER A 221 -11.45 -3.83 -7.50
N PHE A 222 -12.26 -3.97 -6.45
CA PHE A 222 -13.71 -3.89 -6.61
C PHE A 222 -14.13 -2.46 -6.92
N LEU A 223 -15.26 -2.31 -7.64
CA LEU A 223 -15.86 -1.02 -7.92
C LEU A 223 -16.20 -0.28 -6.62
N ALA A 224 -15.93 1.02 -6.57
CA ALA A 224 -16.07 1.84 -5.35
C ALA A 224 -17.51 1.92 -4.80
N TRP A 225 -18.53 1.76 -5.66
CA TRP A 225 -19.93 1.72 -5.23
C TRP A 225 -20.31 0.41 -4.55
N LEU A 226 -19.58 -0.67 -4.87
CA LEU A 226 -19.77 -2.00 -4.29
C LEU A 226 -19.02 -2.11 -2.96
N VAL A 227 -17.76 -1.70 -2.97
CA VAL A 227 -16.87 -1.66 -1.80
C VAL A 227 -16.08 -0.37 -1.88
N LYS A 228 -16.25 0.51 -0.89
CA LYS A 228 -15.53 1.79 -0.88
C LYS A 228 -14.02 1.54 -0.82
N VAL A 229 -13.27 2.46 -1.39
CA VAL A 229 -11.81 2.48 -1.24
C VAL A 229 -11.50 3.26 0.04
N PRO A 230 -10.68 2.71 0.96
CA PRO A 230 -10.26 3.43 2.15
C PRO A 230 -9.60 4.76 1.81
N GLN A 231 -9.78 5.77 2.66
CA GLN A 231 -9.17 7.09 2.45
C GLN A 231 -7.64 7.00 2.54
N GLU A 232 -6.94 7.90 1.86
CA GLU A 232 -5.47 7.93 1.84
C GLU A 232 -4.86 8.02 3.25
N GLN A 233 -5.40 8.90 4.10
CA GLN A 233 -4.95 9.03 5.49
C GLN A 233 -5.16 7.75 6.32
N GLU A 234 -6.17 6.95 6.00
CA GLU A 234 -6.39 5.65 6.65
C GLU A 234 -5.38 4.61 6.15
N GLN A 235 -5.07 4.61 4.85
CA GLN A 235 -4.06 3.73 4.26
C GLN A 235 -2.65 4.02 4.78
N LEU A 236 -2.30 5.30 5.00
CA LEU A 236 -1.00 5.70 5.56
C LEU A 236 -0.84 5.31 7.04
N ARG A 237 -1.94 5.33 7.81
CA ARG A 237 -1.93 4.92 9.23
C ARG A 237 -2.01 3.41 9.42
N ALA A 238 -2.52 2.68 8.44
CA ALA A 238 -2.60 1.23 8.47
C ALA A 238 -1.20 0.59 8.40
N ARG A 239 -1.10 -0.70 8.73
CA ARG A 239 0.17 -1.44 8.62
C ARG A 239 0.65 -1.43 7.17
N GLN A 240 1.88 -0.95 6.97
CA GLN A 240 2.52 -0.84 5.65
C GLN A 240 3.04 -2.20 5.20
N VAL A 241 2.18 -2.96 4.51
CA VAL A 241 2.51 -4.29 3.98
C VAL A 241 3.07 -4.22 2.57
N THR A 242 4.15 -4.95 2.33
CA THR A 242 4.75 -5.09 1.00
C THR A 242 4.24 -6.34 0.28
N ALA A 243 4.33 -6.35 -1.06
CA ALA A 243 3.91 -7.52 -1.83
C ALA A 243 4.67 -8.81 -1.44
N PRO A 244 6.01 -8.83 -1.22
CA PRO A 244 6.70 -10.03 -0.75
C PRO A 244 6.23 -10.53 0.61
N GLN A 245 5.94 -9.64 1.56
CA GLN A 245 5.41 -10.04 2.87
C GLN A 245 4.04 -10.70 2.74
N ILE A 246 3.16 -10.17 1.88
CA ILE A 246 1.86 -10.81 1.58
C ILE A 246 2.07 -12.21 0.98
N ASN A 247 3.06 -12.41 0.11
CA ASN A 247 3.33 -13.72 -0.49
C ASN A 247 3.71 -14.73 0.58
N LYS A 248 4.66 -14.37 1.45
CA LYS A 248 5.12 -15.24 2.54
C LYS A 248 3.97 -15.56 3.50
N LEU A 249 3.13 -14.57 3.84
CA LEU A 249 1.99 -14.79 4.73
C LEU A 249 0.94 -15.73 4.14
N GLU A 250 0.62 -15.57 2.84
CA GLU A 250 -0.31 -16.46 2.14
C GLU A 250 0.23 -17.89 2.01
N GLU A 251 1.55 -18.05 1.93
CA GLU A 251 2.19 -19.36 1.99
C GLU A 251 2.10 -19.96 3.39
N LEU A 252 2.40 -19.19 4.43
CA LEU A 252 2.24 -19.63 5.81
C LEU A 252 0.80 -20.04 6.13
N TRP A 253 -0.21 -19.34 5.59
CA TRP A 253 -1.62 -19.69 5.80
C TRP A 253 -2.05 -21.03 5.21
N LYS A 254 -1.25 -21.66 4.34
CA LYS A 254 -1.53 -23.02 3.85
C LYS A 254 -1.29 -24.06 4.93
N ASP A 255 -0.31 -23.83 5.79
CA ASP A 255 0.09 -24.75 6.86
C ASP A 255 -0.47 -24.32 8.22
N ASN A 256 -0.50 -23.00 8.48
CA ASN A 256 -0.95 -22.39 9.73
C ASN A 256 -1.95 -21.26 9.46
N VAL A 257 -3.25 -21.57 9.60
CA VAL A 257 -4.34 -20.63 9.26
C VAL A 257 -4.33 -19.36 10.12
N ASP A 258 -3.85 -19.44 11.35
CA ASP A 258 -3.85 -18.34 12.33
C ASP A 258 -2.54 -17.53 12.34
N ALA A 259 -1.60 -17.81 11.42
CA ALA A 259 -0.36 -17.07 11.32
C ALA A 259 -0.60 -15.57 11.10
N SER A 260 0.24 -14.75 11.71
CA SER A 260 0.20 -13.28 11.64
C SER A 260 1.48 -12.74 11.01
N PHE A 261 1.56 -11.41 10.82
CA PHE A 261 2.79 -10.79 10.34
C PHE A 261 3.94 -10.87 11.35
N GLU A 262 3.65 -11.01 12.65
CA GLU A 262 4.67 -11.18 13.69
C GLU A 262 5.38 -12.54 13.55
N ASP A 263 4.69 -13.55 12.98
CA ASP A 263 5.28 -14.86 12.74
C ASP A 263 6.27 -14.87 11.57
N LEU A 264 6.19 -13.87 10.66
CA LEU A 264 7.17 -13.68 9.60
C LEU A 264 8.50 -13.14 10.13
N GLU A 265 8.50 -12.45 11.27
CA GLU A 265 9.69 -11.82 11.85
C GLU A 265 10.48 -12.79 12.76
N LYS A 266 9.95 -13.98 13.03
CA LYS A 266 10.63 -15.00 13.85
C LYS A 266 11.83 -15.58 13.07
N PRO A 267 13.05 -15.50 13.62
CA PRO A 267 14.25 -16.04 12.97
C PRO A 267 14.14 -17.56 12.88
N GLY A 268 14.18 -18.10 11.65
CA GLY A 268 14.07 -19.53 11.36
C GLY A 268 13.27 -19.88 10.10
N VAL A 269 12.55 -18.93 9.51
CA VAL A 269 11.74 -19.15 8.28
C VAL A 269 12.49 -18.74 6.99
N ASP A 270 13.56 -17.95 7.11
CA ASP A 270 14.45 -17.51 6.02
C ASP A 270 15.84 -18.19 6.10
N GLU A 271 15.94 -19.53 6.16
CA GLU A 271 17.19 -20.17 5.75
C GLU A 271 17.29 -20.06 4.22
N GLU A 272 17.93 -19.00 3.74
CA GLU A 272 18.38 -18.94 2.35
C GLU A 272 19.22 -20.19 2.06
N PRO A 273 18.89 -20.97 1.00
CA PRO A 273 19.64 -22.16 0.67
C PRO A 273 21.10 -21.79 0.40
N GLN A 274 22.00 -22.41 1.15
CA GLN A 274 23.43 -22.12 1.11
C GLN A 274 23.95 -22.27 -0.33
N GLN A 275 24.63 -21.24 -0.83
CA GLN A 275 25.13 -21.22 -2.20
C GLN A 275 26.02 -22.44 -2.48
N VAL A 276 25.79 -23.09 -3.63
CA VAL A 276 26.55 -24.27 -4.02
C VAL A 276 27.99 -23.85 -4.31
N LEU A 277 28.93 -24.33 -3.47
CA LEU A 277 30.36 -24.13 -3.69
C LEU A 277 30.83 -24.99 -4.87
N LEU A 278 31.52 -24.37 -5.83
CA LEU A 278 32.23 -25.08 -6.89
C LEU A 278 33.43 -25.82 -6.28
N ARG A 279 33.60 -27.08 -6.69
CA ARG A 279 34.62 -28.02 -6.18
C ARG A 279 35.88 -28.01 -7.02
#